data_AF-A0A0M8PXN8-F1
#
_entry.id   AF-A0A0M8PXN8-F1
#
_cell.length_a   1.000
_cell.length_b   1.000
_cell.length_c   1.000
_cell.angle_alpha   90.00
_cell.angle_beta   90.00
_cell.angle_gamma   90.00
#
_symmetry.space_group_name_H-M   'P 1'
#
loop_
_entity.id
_entity.type
_entity.pdbx_description
1 polymer ?
#
loop_
_entity_poly.entity_id
_entity_poly.type
_entity_poly.pdbx_seq_one_letter_code
_entity_poly.pdbx_strand_id
1 'polypeptide(L)'
;MASAKSDIPKGTGNNSSGRDVYGPYYDEAKKLHDTKPDWYPNPDESKIVKGKELKEARIDYQTLVRRGELEKGHHKQGLSFGGENVSSNIKKTGESTIRQKEIDELDLDFYHEMGYGKENAKILKIHENEKGIIVFGNNPQHTEVTVFQNKVLKWQKENGKR
;
A
#
# COMPACT_ATOMS: atom_id res chain seq x y z
N MET A 1 -30.21 1.65 -42.51
CA MET A 1 -30.96 1.03 -41.40
C MET A 1 -30.04 0.94 -40.20
N ALA A 2 -30.57 1.22 -39.01
CA ALA A 2 -29.86 1.74 -37.85
C ALA A 2 -28.90 0.75 -37.18
N SER A 3 -27.75 1.28 -36.74
CA SER A 3 -26.78 0.64 -35.85
C SER A 3 -27.35 0.60 -34.43
N ALA A 4 -27.59 -0.59 -33.89
CA ALA A 4 -27.99 -0.77 -32.51
C ALA A 4 -26.79 -0.46 -31.59
N LYS A 5 -26.86 0.66 -30.88
CA LYS A 5 -26.00 0.94 -29.73
C LYS A 5 -26.41 -0.02 -28.62
N SER A 6 -25.50 -0.89 -28.20
CA SER A 6 -25.66 -1.67 -26.98
C SER A 6 -25.49 -0.73 -25.78
N ASP A 7 -26.62 -0.39 -25.14
CA ASP A 7 -26.64 0.26 -23.84
C ASP A 7 -25.98 -0.66 -22.80
N ILE A 8 -24.79 -0.30 -22.35
CA ILE A 8 -24.16 -0.93 -21.18
C ILE A 8 -24.99 -0.50 -19.97
N PRO A 9 -25.58 -1.42 -19.20
CA PRO A 9 -26.30 -1.03 -18.00
C PRO A 9 -25.27 -0.48 -17.01
N LYS A 10 -25.36 0.82 -16.70
CA LYS A 10 -24.74 1.40 -15.50
C LYS A 10 -25.35 0.68 -14.31
N GLY A 11 -24.65 -0.33 -13.82
CA GLY A 11 -24.97 -0.99 -12.56
C GLY A 11 -25.03 0.08 -11.47
N THR A 12 -26.23 0.30 -10.94
CA THR A 12 -26.46 1.00 -9.69
C THR A 12 -25.91 0.12 -8.56
N GLY A 13 -24.58 0.15 -8.40
CA GLY A 13 -23.92 -0.49 -7.27
C GLY A 13 -24.35 0.21 -6.00
N ASN A 14 -24.96 -0.53 -5.08
CA ASN A 14 -25.21 -0.09 -3.71
C ASN A 14 -23.91 0.54 -3.15
N ASN A 15 -23.90 1.86 -2.96
CA ASN A 15 -22.79 2.66 -2.42
C ASN A 15 -22.43 2.34 -0.94
N SER A 16 -22.82 1.16 -0.43
CA SER A 16 -22.71 0.81 0.98
C SER A 16 -21.36 0.21 1.36
N SER A 17 -20.68 -0.56 0.50
CA SER A 17 -19.42 -1.24 0.86
C SER A 17 -18.28 -0.27 1.14
N GLY A 18 -18.01 0.66 0.21
CA GLY A 18 -16.86 1.56 0.33
C GLY A 18 -16.99 2.54 1.50
N ARG A 19 -18.18 3.13 1.69
CA ARG A 19 -18.44 4.02 2.84
C ARG A 19 -18.34 3.28 4.17
N ASP A 20 -18.71 2.01 4.23
CA ASP A 20 -18.55 1.20 5.44
C ASP A 20 -17.10 0.89 5.79
N VAL A 21 -16.24 0.78 4.77
CA VAL A 21 -14.81 0.50 4.92
C VAL A 21 -14.02 1.75 5.26
N TYR A 22 -14.29 2.88 4.58
CA TYR A 22 -13.50 4.09 4.69
C TYR A 22 -14.10 5.15 5.61
N GLY A 23 -15.41 5.09 5.89
CA GLY A 23 -16.10 6.00 6.78
C GLY A 23 -15.92 7.47 6.36
N PRO A 24 -15.46 8.36 7.28
CA PRO A 24 -15.26 9.77 6.97
C PRO A 24 -14.17 10.02 5.92
N TYR A 25 -13.32 9.02 5.62
CA TYR A 25 -12.25 9.13 4.63
C TYR A 25 -12.66 8.64 3.24
N TYR A 26 -13.92 8.29 3.02
CA TYR A 26 -14.37 7.73 1.74
C TYR A 26 -14.20 8.70 0.58
N ASP A 27 -14.60 9.97 0.73
CA ASP A 27 -14.49 10.95 -0.37
C ASP A 27 -13.00 11.28 -0.66
N GLU A 28 -12.14 11.29 0.36
CA GLU A 28 -10.67 11.38 0.19
C GLU A 28 -10.13 10.16 -0.57
N ALA A 29 -10.57 8.95 -0.22
CA ALA A 29 -10.20 7.71 -0.92
C ALA A 29 -10.60 7.74 -2.40
N LYS A 30 -11.82 8.21 -2.71
CA LYS A 30 -12.29 8.37 -4.11
C LYS A 30 -11.39 9.33 -4.87
N LYS A 31 -11.11 10.50 -4.31
CA LYS A 31 -10.22 11.49 -4.95
C LYS A 31 -8.80 10.94 -5.17
N LEU A 32 -8.25 10.22 -4.19
CA LEU A 32 -6.93 9.60 -4.29
C LEU A 32 -6.90 8.50 -5.36
N HIS A 33 -7.95 7.69 -5.46
CA HIS A 33 -8.11 6.71 -6.52
C HIS A 33 -8.20 7.38 -7.91
N ASP A 34 -9.03 8.41 -8.05
CA ASP A 34 -9.23 9.09 -9.32
C ASP A 34 -7.95 9.80 -9.82
N THR A 35 -7.11 10.28 -8.90
CA THR A 35 -5.87 11.01 -9.23
C THR A 35 -4.63 10.13 -9.30
N LYS A 36 -4.56 9.06 -8.50
CA LYS A 36 -3.40 8.17 -8.38
C LYS A 36 -3.87 6.70 -8.30
N PRO A 37 -4.55 6.18 -9.35
CA PRO A 37 -5.19 4.86 -9.31
C PRO A 37 -4.16 3.72 -9.17
N ASP A 38 -2.90 3.95 -9.52
CA ASP A 38 -1.82 2.97 -9.36
C ASP A 38 -1.42 2.71 -7.90
N TRP A 39 -1.70 3.67 -7.03
CA TRP A 39 -1.31 3.63 -5.61
C TRP A 39 -2.50 3.47 -4.68
N TYR A 40 -3.67 3.94 -5.10
CA TYR A 40 -4.88 3.91 -4.29
C TYR A 40 -5.95 3.03 -4.97
N PRO A 41 -6.45 2.00 -4.27
CA PRO A 41 -7.45 1.09 -4.82
C PRO A 41 -8.79 1.80 -4.96
N ASN A 42 -9.70 1.24 -5.77
CA ASN A 42 -11.06 1.74 -5.84
C ASN A 42 -11.74 1.47 -4.48
N PRO A 43 -12.17 2.51 -3.73
CA PRO A 43 -12.75 2.29 -2.42
C PRO A 43 -14.09 1.55 -2.49
N ASP A 44 -14.79 1.57 -3.63
CA ASP A 44 -16.07 0.87 -3.82
C ASP A 44 -15.91 -0.66 -3.91
N GLU A 45 -14.72 -1.13 -4.31
CA GLU A 45 -14.35 -2.54 -4.39
C GLU A 45 -13.75 -3.07 -3.08
N SER A 46 -13.60 -2.21 -2.08
CA SER A 46 -12.97 -2.59 -0.82
C SER A 46 -13.94 -3.25 0.14
N LYS A 47 -13.39 -4.13 0.98
CA LYS A 47 -14.10 -4.80 2.08
C LYS A 47 -13.21 -4.92 3.31
N ILE A 48 -13.79 -4.99 4.51
CA ILE A 48 -13.00 -5.18 5.73
C ILE A 48 -12.64 -6.67 5.87
N VAL A 49 -11.36 -6.99 5.86
CA VAL A 49 -10.84 -8.34 6.10
C VAL A 49 -10.05 -8.35 7.41
N LYS A 50 -10.41 -9.26 8.33
CA LYS A 50 -9.86 -9.31 9.70
C LYS A 50 -9.77 -10.74 10.25
N GLY A 51 -9.19 -10.88 11.44
CA GLY A 51 -9.12 -12.16 12.14
C GLY A 51 -8.35 -13.24 11.37
N LYS A 52 -8.94 -14.45 11.31
CA LYS A 52 -8.33 -15.63 10.69
C LYS A 52 -8.09 -15.44 9.19
N GLU A 53 -9.05 -14.88 8.46
CA GLU A 53 -8.96 -14.63 7.01
C GLU A 53 -7.74 -13.75 6.68
N LEU A 54 -7.57 -12.62 7.38
CA LEU A 54 -6.41 -11.74 7.17
C LEU A 54 -5.08 -12.43 7.52
N LYS A 55 -5.08 -13.27 8.56
CA LYS A 55 -3.88 -14.00 8.98
C LYS A 55 -3.47 -15.01 7.91
N GLU A 56 -4.43 -15.74 7.35
CA GLU A 56 -4.20 -16.72 6.29
C GLU A 56 -3.72 -16.04 5.01
N ALA A 57 -4.36 -14.95 4.57
CA ALA A 57 -3.93 -14.18 3.39
C ALA A 57 -2.48 -13.68 3.50
N ARG A 58 -2.04 -13.29 4.71
CA ARG A 58 -0.66 -12.87 4.97
C ARG A 58 0.34 -14.02 4.92
N ILE A 59 -0.03 -15.19 5.45
CA ILE A 59 0.82 -16.40 5.41
C ILE A 59 0.97 -16.88 3.96
N ASP A 60 -0.13 -16.84 3.20
CA ASP A 60 -0.15 -17.18 1.79
C ASP A 60 0.79 -16.26 0.99
N TYR A 61 0.68 -14.94 1.16
CA TYR A 61 1.60 -13.96 0.55
C TYR A 61 3.06 -14.29 0.83
N GLN A 62 3.41 -14.53 2.09
CA GLN A 62 4.78 -14.88 2.48
C GLN A 62 5.26 -16.18 1.81
N THR A 63 4.36 -17.15 1.64
CA THR A 63 4.66 -18.42 0.99
C THR A 63 4.93 -18.22 -0.49
N LEU A 64 4.08 -17.47 -1.19
CA LEU A 64 4.23 -17.14 -2.62
C LEU A 64 5.55 -16.37 -2.86
N VAL A 65 5.86 -15.39 -2.03
CA VAL A 65 7.13 -14.64 -2.12
C VAL A 65 8.33 -15.56 -1.87
N ARG A 66 8.26 -16.46 -0.88
CA ARG A 66 9.36 -17.41 -0.59
C ARG A 66 9.61 -18.38 -1.75
N ARG A 67 8.57 -18.74 -2.50
CA ARG A 67 8.66 -19.63 -3.67
C ARG A 67 9.04 -18.90 -4.95
N GLY A 68 9.10 -17.57 -4.94
CA GLY A 68 9.34 -16.76 -6.14
C GLY A 68 8.13 -16.68 -7.08
N GLU A 69 6.94 -17.10 -6.62
CA GLU A 69 5.69 -17.05 -7.38
C GLU A 69 5.08 -15.65 -7.38
N LEU A 70 5.44 -14.82 -6.39
CA LEU A 70 5.02 -13.42 -6.30
C LEU A 70 6.19 -12.55 -5.86
N GLU A 71 6.27 -11.34 -6.39
CA GLU A 71 7.31 -10.39 -5.99
C GLU A 71 6.98 -9.76 -4.63
N LYS A 72 8.04 -9.41 -3.88
CA LYS A 72 7.88 -8.62 -2.65
C LYS A 72 7.58 -7.18 -3.02
N GLY A 73 6.47 -6.65 -2.49
CA GLY A 73 6.11 -5.25 -2.65
C GLY A 73 4.96 -4.82 -1.75
N HIS A 74 4.36 -3.68 -2.09
CA HIS A 74 3.17 -3.13 -1.44
C HIS A 74 1.93 -3.61 -2.17
N HIS A 75 0.93 -4.14 -1.45
CA HIS A 75 -0.37 -4.41 -2.06
C HIS A 75 -1.12 -3.09 -2.33
N LYS A 76 -1.40 -2.76 -3.59
CA LYS A 76 -2.20 -1.56 -3.98
C LYS A 76 -3.53 -1.55 -3.21
N GLN A 77 -4.29 -2.63 -3.29
CA GLN A 77 -5.37 -2.90 -2.35
C GLN A 77 -4.82 -3.75 -1.21
N GLY A 78 -4.66 -3.15 -0.03
CA GLY A 78 -4.16 -3.88 1.13
C GLY A 78 -5.02 -5.11 1.45
N LEU A 79 -4.39 -6.19 1.91
CA LEU A 79 -5.11 -7.44 2.25
C LEU A 79 -6.25 -7.21 3.26
N SER A 80 -6.08 -6.27 4.20
CA SER A 80 -7.14 -5.90 5.16
C SER A 80 -8.31 -5.12 4.55
N PHE A 81 -8.14 -4.65 3.31
CA PHE A 81 -9.15 -3.98 2.50
C PHE A 81 -9.73 -4.92 1.43
N GLY A 82 -9.43 -6.22 1.50
CA GLY A 82 -9.96 -7.22 0.57
C GLY A 82 -9.12 -7.44 -0.69
N GLY A 83 -7.90 -6.92 -0.75
CA GLY A 83 -7.01 -7.19 -1.87
C GLY A 83 -6.49 -8.63 -1.90
N GLU A 84 -6.01 -9.03 -3.07
CA GLU A 84 -5.60 -10.40 -3.36
C GLU A 84 -4.07 -10.52 -3.54
N ASN A 85 -3.54 -11.74 -3.38
CA ASN A 85 -2.14 -12.07 -3.61
C ASN A 85 -1.85 -12.37 -5.08
N VAL A 86 -2.04 -11.36 -5.92
CA VAL A 86 -1.80 -11.44 -7.37
C VAL A 86 -0.80 -10.37 -7.81
N SER A 87 -0.02 -10.66 -8.84
CA SER A 87 1.05 -9.76 -9.31
C SER A 87 0.53 -8.36 -9.69
N SER A 88 -0.66 -8.28 -10.28
CA SER A 88 -1.32 -7.00 -10.61
C SER A 88 -1.68 -6.14 -9.40
N ASN A 89 -1.75 -6.73 -8.20
CA ASN A 89 -2.01 -6.01 -6.96
C ASN A 89 -0.71 -5.64 -6.22
N ILE A 90 0.47 -6.08 -6.68
CA ILE A 90 1.75 -5.77 -6.05
C ILE A 90 2.43 -4.60 -6.76
N LYS A 91 2.69 -3.52 -6.02
CA LYS A 91 3.49 -2.38 -6.45
C LYS A 91 4.90 -2.49 -5.88
N LYS A 92 5.91 -2.42 -6.75
CA LYS A 92 7.31 -2.21 -6.33
C LYS A 92 7.46 -0.80 -5.79
N THR A 93 7.95 -0.67 -4.57
CA THR A 93 8.18 0.63 -3.91
C THR A 93 9.61 1.14 -4.11
N GLY A 94 10.50 0.32 -4.64
CA GLY A 94 11.94 0.59 -4.70
C GLY A 94 12.60 0.59 -3.32
N GLU A 95 11.85 0.37 -2.23
CA GLU A 95 12.38 0.45 -0.87
C GLU A 95 13.23 -0.78 -0.52
N SER A 96 14.37 -0.51 0.08
CA SER A 96 15.29 -1.51 0.59
C SER A 96 16.00 -0.98 1.84
N THR A 97 16.99 -1.73 2.29
CA THR A 97 17.82 -1.36 3.44
C THR A 97 19.28 -1.65 3.13
N ILE A 98 20.17 -0.75 3.54
CA ILE A 98 21.61 -0.98 3.56
C ILE A 98 22.04 -1.15 5.01
N ARG A 99 22.84 -2.18 5.30
CA ARG A 99 23.43 -2.41 6.62
C ARG A 99 24.68 -1.57 6.78
N GLN A 100 24.95 -1.10 8.00
CA GLN A 100 26.18 -0.34 8.31
C GLN A 100 27.46 -1.05 7.82
N LYS A 101 27.52 -2.38 7.94
CA LYS A 101 28.66 -3.19 7.47
C LYS A 101 28.89 -3.18 5.95
N GLU A 102 27.92 -2.68 5.18
CA GLU A 102 27.98 -2.59 3.71
C GLU A 102 28.40 -1.18 3.24
N ILE A 103 28.55 -0.23 4.18
CA ILE A 103 28.92 1.17 3.96
C ILE A 103 30.13 1.44 4.86
N ASP A 104 31.31 1.04 4.38
CA ASP A 104 32.60 1.13 5.06
C ASP A 104 32.82 2.51 5.67
N GLU A 105 32.95 2.57 7.00
CA GLU A 105 33.29 3.76 7.81
C GLU A 105 32.37 4.98 7.63
N LEU A 106 31.22 4.84 6.98
CA LEU A 106 30.27 5.94 6.84
C LEU A 106 29.63 6.23 8.20
N ASP A 107 29.80 7.45 8.69
CA ASP A 107 29.09 7.92 9.88
C ASP A 107 27.60 8.04 9.56
N LEU A 108 26.80 7.19 10.21
CA LEU A 108 25.36 7.12 10.01
C LEU A 108 24.59 8.11 10.88
N ASP A 109 25.26 8.73 11.86
CA ASP A 109 24.64 9.72 12.75
C ASP A 109 24.33 11.02 11.98
N PHE A 110 25.10 11.35 10.95
CA PHE A 110 24.74 12.43 10.01
C PHE A 110 23.33 12.24 9.41
N TYR A 111 22.95 11.00 9.08
CA TYR A 111 21.62 10.72 8.54
C TYR A 111 20.53 10.79 9.60
N HIS A 112 20.86 10.58 10.88
CA HIS A 112 19.94 10.81 11.98
C HIS A 112 19.60 12.30 12.12
N GLU A 113 20.60 13.18 12.07
CA GLU A 113 20.40 14.64 12.13
C GLU A 113 19.51 15.15 11.00
N MET A 114 19.61 14.53 9.82
CA MET A 114 18.78 14.83 8.65
C MET A 114 17.39 14.17 8.69
N GLY A 115 17.05 13.43 9.75
CA GLY A 115 15.75 12.76 9.92
C GLY A 115 15.60 11.43 9.18
N TYR A 116 16.66 10.89 8.59
CA TYR A 116 16.64 9.65 7.78
C TYR A 116 16.97 8.37 8.56
N GLY A 117 17.10 8.45 9.88
CA GLY A 117 17.45 7.30 10.70
C GLY A 117 17.32 7.58 12.20
N LYS A 118 17.61 6.55 12.99
CA LYS A 118 17.84 6.70 14.43
C LYS A 118 19.33 6.97 14.65
N GLU A 119 19.66 7.58 15.78
CA GLU A 119 21.04 7.64 16.28
C GLU A 119 21.63 6.22 16.33
N ASN A 120 22.89 6.07 15.93
CA ASN A 120 23.60 4.79 15.84
C ASN A 120 22.88 3.73 14.99
N ALA A 121 22.28 4.15 13.87
CA ALA A 121 21.53 3.25 13.00
C ALA A 121 22.40 2.12 12.43
N LYS A 122 22.12 0.86 12.77
CA LYS A 122 22.77 -0.30 12.14
C LYS A 122 22.28 -0.59 10.72
N ILE A 123 21.14 0.00 10.36
CA ILE A 123 20.45 -0.20 9.10
C ILE A 123 19.89 1.15 8.65
N LEU A 124 20.23 1.57 7.44
CA LEU A 124 19.60 2.69 6.76
C LEU A 124 18.53 2.20 5.81
N LYS A 125 17.42 2.94 5.76
CA LYS A 125 16.40 2.75 4.73
C LYS A 125 16.80 3.52 3.48
N ILE A 126 16.56 2.92 2.34
CA ILE A 126 16.78 3.54 1.04
C ILE A 126 15.59 3.26 0.13
N HIS A 127 15.46 4.03 -0.93
CA HIS A 127 14.60 3.68 -2.05
C HIS A 127 15.23 4.08 -3.38
N GLU A 128 14.98 3.29 -4.42
CA GLU A 128 15.30 3.66 -5.79
C GLU A 128 14.16 4.52 -6.37
N ASN A 129 14.52 5.69 -6.92
CA ASN A 129 13.55 6.58 -7.56
C ASN A 129 13.32 6.20 -9.04
N GLU A 130 12.40 6.90 -9.71
CA GLU A 130 12.03 6.64 -11.11
C GLU A 130 13.19 6.80 -12.11
N LYS A 131 14.30 7.45 -11.71
CA LYS A 131 15.51 7.62 -12.52
C LYS A 131 16.59 6.56 -12.23
N GLY A 132 16.28 5.57 -11.38
CA GLY A 132 17.25 4.57 -10.94
C GLY A 132 18.25 5.06 -9.90
N ILE A 133 18.00 6.22 -9.27
CA ILE A 133 18.89 6.78 -8.25
C ILE A 133 18.48 6.27 -6.87
N ILE A 134 19.45 5.78 -6.11
CA ILE A 134 19.27 5.38 -4.71
C ILE A 134 19.22 6.63 -3.83
N VAL A 135 18.14 6.77 -3.08
CA VAL A 135 17.88 7.89 -2.17
C VAL A 135 17.72 7.36 -0.74
N PHE A 136 18.31 8.05 0.23
CA PHE A 136 18.15 7.70 1.64
C PHE A 136 16.76 8.05 2.17
N GLY A 137 16.24 7.21 3.07
CA GLY A 137 14.91 7.35 3.65
C GLY A 137 13.83 6.46 3.01
N ASN A 138 12.61 6.56 3.57
CA ASN A 138 11.44 5.87 3.01
C ASN A 138 11.05 6.51 1.67
N ASN A 139 10.38 5.75 0.80
CA ASN A 139 9.80 6.30 -0.41
C ASN A 139 8.64 7.24 -0.02
N PRO A 140 8.65 8.54 -0.40
CA PRO A 140 7.59 9.48 -0.05
C PRO A 140 6.20 9.06 -0.53
N GLN A 141 6.08 8.52 -1.76
CA GLN A 141 4.81 8.07 -2.31
C GLN A 141 4.24 6.89 -1.51
N HIS A 142 5.09 5.90 -1.21
CA HIS A 142 4.68 4.76 -0.37
C HIS A 142 4.33 5.21 1.06
N THR A 143 5.04 6.20 1.59
CA THR A 143 4.74 6.80 2.90
C THR A 143 3.37 7.49 2.90
N GLU A 144 3.04 8.30 1.90
CA GLU A 144 1.73 8.92 1.77
C GLU A 144 0.58 7.89 1.75
N VAL A 145 0.76 6.82 0.97
CA VAL A 145 -0.22 5.73 0.85
C VAL A 145 -0.42 5.02 2.19
N THR A 146 0.67 4.62 2.85
CA THR A 146 0.59 3.91 4.13
C THR A 146 0.05 4.80 5.26
N VAL A 147 0.36 6.10 5.27
CA VAL A 147 -0.23 7.06 6.21
C VAL A 147 -1.74 7.13 6.04
N PHE A 148 -2.24 7.25 4.80
CA PHE A 148 -3.67 7.26 4.52
C PHE A 148 -4.34 5.93 4.94
N GLN A 149 -3.79 4.80 4.53
CA GLN A 149 -4.30 3.48 4.93
C GLN A 149 -4.37 3.34 6.46
N ASN A 150 -3.34 3.81 7.19
CA ASN A 150 -3.31 3.76 8.64
C ASN A 150 -4.36 4.67 9.30
N LYS A 151 -4.70 5.82 8.71
CA LYS A 151 -5.82 6.67 9.19
C LYS A 151 -7.13 5.89 9.13
N VAL A 152 -7.39 5.21 8.01
CA VAL A 152 -8.61 4.41 7.83
C VAL A 152 -8.64 3.22 8.79
N LEU A 153 -7.52 2.48 8.91
CA LEU A 153 -7.43 1.34 9.82
C LEU A 153 -7.60 1.74 11.29
N LYS A 154 -7.06 2.90 11.70
CA LYS A 154 -7.25 3.45 13.04
C LYS A 154 -8.73 3.72 13.30
N TRP A 155 -9.41 4.41 12.38
CA TRP A 155 -10.85 4.68 12.50
C TRP A 155 -11.69 3.40 12.54
N GLN A 156 -11.39 2.40 11.70
CA GLN A 156 -12.07 1.11 11.73
C GLN A 156 -11.97 0.44 13.12
N LYS A 157 -10.79 0.48 13.74
CA LYS A 157 -10.58 -0.05 15.09
C LYS A 157 -11.38 0.71 16.14
N GLU A 158 -11.32 2.04 16.09
CA GLU A 158 -12.02 2.93 17.04
C GLU A 158 -13.55 2.80 16.96
N ASN A 159 -14.08 2.35 15.81
CA ASN A 159 -15.51 2.16 15.57
C ASN A 159 -15.94 0.68 15.61
N GLY A 160 -15.13 -0.21 16.18
CA GLY A 160 -15.47 -1.63 16.36
C GLY A 160 -15.59 -2.45 15.07
N LYS A 161 -15.12 -1.91 13.94
CA LYS A 161 -15.17 -2.58 12.64
C LYS A 161 -14.05 -3.62 12.50
N ARG A 162 -12.97 -3.51 13.29
CA ARG A 162 -11.83 -4.42 13.27
C ARG A 162 -11.37 -4.87 14.65
#